data_AF-A0A7T8H2V4-F1
#
_entry.id   AF-A0A7T8H2V4-F1
#
_cell.length_a   1.000
_cell.length_b   1.000
_cell.length_c   1.000
_cell.angle_alpha   90.00
_cell.angle_beta   90.00
_cell.angle_gamma   90.00
#
_symmetry.space_group_name_H-M   'P 1'
#
loop_
_entity.id
_entity.type
_entity.pdbx_description
1 polymer ?
#
loop_
_entity_poly.entity_id
_entity_poly.type
_entity_poly.pdbx_seq_one_letter_code
_entity_poly.pdbx_strand_id
1 'polypeptide(L)'
;MEARLQDMLRYNMEKYSGQALDTLGTSRRVRELLSIHNIGQRLFAKYVLGLSQGTVSELLSKPKTWEKLTEKGRDSYRKMHAWHTTNKRFSYSKHLFQGKANSFDHKQRLL
;
A
#
# COMPACT_ATOMS: atom_id res chain seq x y z
N MET A 1 1.48 -17.40 2.18
CA MET A 1 2.32 -16.22 1.86
C MET A 1 1.53 -14.92 1.99
N GLU A 2 0.29 -14.86 1.48
CA GLU A 2 -0.65 -13.73 1.68
C GLU A 2 -0.97 -13.45 3.16
N ALA A 3 -1.04 -14.52 3.98
CA ALA A 3 -1.27 -14.42 5.43
C ALA A 3 -0.24 -13.56 6.18
N ARG A 4 1.07 -13.71 5.90
CA ARG A 4 2.12 -12.93 6.61
C ARG A 4 2.04 -11.43 6.34
N LEU A 5 1.61 -11.04 5.13
CA LEU A 5 1.42 -9.62 4.80
C LEU A 5 0.22 -9.06 5.57
N GLN A 6 -0.88 -9.81 5.62
CA GLN A 6 -2.08 -9.41 6.35
C GLN A 6 -1.83 -9.34 7.87
N ASP A 7 -1.09 -10.28 8.44
CA ASP A 7 -0.71 -10.25 9.87
C ASP A 7 0.16 -9.04 10.20
N MET A 8 1.14 -8.73 9.35
CA MET A 8 1.99 -7.55 9.51
C MET A 8 1.17 -6.24 9.38
N LEU A 9 0.21 -6.19 8.46
CA LEU A 9 -0.68 -5.04 8.34
C LEU A 9 -1.57 -4.90 9.57
N ARG A 10 -2.09 -6.01 10.12
CA ARG A 10 -2.91 -6.01 11.34
C ARG A 10 -2.14 -5.49 12.55
N TYR A 11 -0.96 -6.04 12.83
CA TYR A 11 -0.10 -5.60 13.93
C TYR A 11 0.21 -4.10 13.86
N ASN A 12 0.51 -3.59 12.66
CA ASN A 12 0.81 -2.18 12.50
C ASN A 12 -0.43 -1.28 12.62
N MET A 13 -1.61 -1.74 12.18
CA MET A 13 -2.86 -1.01 12.41
C MET A 13 -3.15 -0.86 13.91
N GLU A 14 -2.92 -1.91 14.71
CA GLU A 14 -3.05 -1.83 16.17
C GLU A 14 -2.00 -0.90 16.78
N LYS A 15 -0.74 -1.01 16.34
CA LYS A 15 0.38 -0.19 16.84
C LYS A 15 0.19 1.31 16.62
N TYR A 16 -0.38 1.70 15.49
CA TYR A 16 -0.62 3.11 15.14
C TYR A 16 -2.10 3.51 15.25
N SER A 17 -2.93 2.72 15.94
CA SER A 17 -4.37 2.95 16.07
C SER A 17 -4.70 4.32 16.70
N GLY A 18 -3.92 4.74 17.70
CA GLY A 18 -4.11 6.02 18.41
C GLY A 18 -3.27 7.21 17.91
N GLN A 19 -2.45 7.04 16.86
CA GLN A 19 -1.55 8.10 16.40
C GLN A 19 -2.12 8.85 15.18
N ALA A 20 -2.10 10.18 15.24
CA ALA A 20 -2.35 11.00 14.06
C ALA A 20 -1.18 10.88 13.07
N LEU A 21 -1.48 10.55 11.82
CA LEU A 21 -0.48 10.40 10.77
C LEU A 21 -0.48 11.59 9.81
N ASP A 22 0.69 11.95 9.32
CA ASP A 22 0.84 12.87 8.20
C ASP A 22 0.37 12.21 6.91
N THR A 23 -0.88 12.48 6.54
CA THR A 23 -1.51 11.91 5.34
C THR A 23 -0.85 12.39 4.07
N LEU A 24 -0.40 13.65 4.02
CA LEU A 24 0.27 14.21 2.84
C LEU A 24 1.64 13.56 2.64
N GLY A 25 2.44 13.51 3.71
CA GLY A 25 3.75 12.86 3.70
C GLY A 25 3.66 11.38 3.36
N THR A 26 2.69 10.67 3.96
CA THR A 26 2.43 9.24 3.68
C THR A 26 2.07 9.03 2.20
N SER A 27 1.13 9.81 1.65
CA SER A 27 0.73 9.69 0.24
C SER A 27 1.87 10.00 -0.73
N ARG A 28 2.70 11.02 -0.44
CA ARG A 28 3.90 11.31 -1.23
C ARG A 28 4.87 10.12 -1.19
N ARG A 29 5.17 9.60 0.00
CA ARG A 29 6.14 8.52 0.16
C ARG A 29 5.69 7.23 -0.51
N VAL A 30 4.41 6.89 -0.43
CA VAL A 30 3.85 5.73 -1.13
C VAL A 30 4.01 5.89 -2.64
N ARG A 31 3.69 7.05 -3.22
CA ARG A 31 3.86 7.28 -4.67
C ARG A 31 5.31 7.10 -5.13
N GLU A 32 6.26 7.63 -4.37
CA GLU A 32 7.69 7.45 -4.65
C GLU A 32 8.08 5.97 -4.66
N LEU A 33 7.66 5.21 -3.63
CA LEU A 33 7.98 3.79 -3.54
C LEU A 33 7.32 2.95 -4.64
N LEU A 34 6.08 3.27 -5.02
CA LEU A 34 5.42 2.62 -6.16
C LEU A 34 6.23 2.86 -7.45
N SER A 35 6.73 4.07 -7.66
CA SER A 35 7.57 4.40 -8.81
C SER A 35 8.93 3.70 -8.77
N ILE A 36 9.66 3.78 -7.65
CA ILE A 36 10.99 3.19 -7.48
C ILE A 36 10.95 1.66 -7.67
N HIS A 37 9.88 1.00 -7.24
CA HIS A 37 9.74 -0.45 -7.35
C HIS A 37 8.94 -0.91 -8.57
N ASN A 38 8.53 0.02 -9.46
CA ASN A 38 7.69 -0.25 -10.61
C ASN A 38 6.40 -1.02 -10.26
N ILE A 39 5.77 -0.68 -9.12
CA ILE A 39 4.54 -1.29 -8.62
C ILE A 39 3.35 -0.44 -9.07
N GLY A 40 2.48 -1.02 -9.89
CA GLY A 40 1.23 -0.37 -10.29
C GLY A 40 0.27 -0.19 -9.11
N GLN A 41 -0.43 0.94 -9.08
CA GLN A 41 -1.45 1.25 -8.06
C GLN A 41 -2.51 0.15 -7.92
N ARG A 42 -2.87 -0.54 -9.01
CA ARG A 42 -3.83 -1.66 -8.99
C ARG A 42 -3.38 -2.80 -8.09
N LEU A 43 -2.11 -3.19 -8.17
CA LEU A 43 -1.56 -4.27 -7.35
C LEU A 43 -1.46 -3.82 -5.89
N PHE A 44 -0.99 -2.60 -5.66
CA PHE A 44 -0.93 -2.01 -4.33
C PHE A 44 -2.31 -1.93 -3.67
N ALA A 45 -3.31 -1.45 -4.40
CA ALA A 45 -4.68 -1.35 -3.92
C ALA A 45 -5.23 -2.71 -3.49
N LYS A 46 -5.04 -3.74 -4.32
CA LYS A 46 -5.52 -5.10 -4.03
C LYS A 46 -4.81 -5.73 -2.83
N TYR A 47 -3.47 -5.69 -2.81
CA TYR A 47 -2.69 -6.49 -1.87
C TYR A 47 -2.35 -5.79 -0.56
N VAL A 48 -2.29 -4.46 -0.55
CA VAL A 48 -1.95 -3.68 0.66
C VAL A 48 -3.20 -3.10 1.31
N LEU A 49 -4.09 -2.51 0.50
CA LEU A 49 -5.23 -1.76 1.05
C LEU A 49 -6.54 -2.54 1.03
N GLY A 50 -6.69 -3.52 0.14
CA GLY A 50 -7.95 -4.22 -0.10
C GLY A 50 -8.99 -3.31 -0.76
N LEU A 51 -8.55 -2.37 -1.60
CA LEU A 51 -9.38 -1.35 -2.25
C LEU A 51 -9.31 -1.45 -3.78
N SER A 52 -10.19 -0.71 -4.46
CA SER A 52 -10.12 -0.52 -5.91
C SER A 52 -8.98 0.45 -6.27
N GLN A 53 -8.48 0.35 -7.50
CA GLN A 53 -7.44 1.28 -8.00
C GLN A 53 -7.94 2.73 -8.01
N GLY A 54 -9.21 2.98 -8.37
CA GLY A 54 -9.79 4.32 -8.37
C GLY A 54 -9.79 4.97 -7.00
N THR A 55 -10.17 4.23 -5.96
CA THR A 55 -10.15 4.74 -4.57
C THR A 55 -8.74 5.09 -4.11
N VAL A 56 -7.75 4.25 -4.44
CA VAL A 56 -6.35 4.51 -4.09
C VAL A 56 -5.79 5.69 -4.88
N SER A 57 -6.16 5.84 -6.14
CA SER A 57 -5.78 7.00 -6.95
C SER A 57 -6.25 8.30 -6.32
N GLU A 58 -7.50 8.37 -5.87
CA GLU A 58 -8.04 9.55 -5.18
C GLU A 58 -7.30 9.83 -3.87
N LEU A 59 -7.08 8.80 -3.05
CA LEU A 59 -6.34 8.91 -1.77
C LEU A 59 -4.92 9.46 -1.97
N LEU A 60 -4.21 9.00 -3.00
CA LEU A 60 -2.83 9.40 -3.26
C LEU A 60 -2.72 10.76 -3.97
N SER A 61 -3.71 11.12 -4.79
CA SER A 61 -3.71 12.35 -5.59
C SER A 61 -4.28 13.55 -4.83
N LYS A 62 -5.27 13.33 -3.97
CA LYS A 62 -5.92 14.36 -3.15
C LYS A 62 -6.07 13.92 -1.70
N PRO A 63 -4.95 13.75 -0.96
CA PRO A 63 -4.99 13.34 0.43
C PRO A 63 -5.71 14.40 1.29
N LYS A 64 -6.76 13.98 2.02
CA LYS A 64 -7.40 14.80 3.06
C LYS A 64 -6.52 14.82 4.32
N THR A 65 -6.63 15.86 5.14
CA THR A 65 -5.98 15.91 6.46
C THR A 65 -6.53 14.82 7.38
N TRP A 66 -5.71 14.35 8.34
CA TRP A 66 -6.06 13.24 9.24
C TRP A 66 -7.40 13.41 9.96
N GLU A 67 -7.69 14.62 10.41
CA GLU A 67 -8.91 14.98 11.13
C GLU A 67 -10.16 14.84 10.24
N LYS A 68 -10.03 15.08 8.93
CA LYS A 68 -11.12 15.03 7.94
C LYS A 68 -11.33 13.63 7.34
N LEU A 69 -10.61 12.62 7.83
CA LEU A 69 -10.77 11.24 7.40
C LEU A 69 -11.84 10.51 8.21
N THR A 70 -12.61 9.66 7.53
CA THR A 70 -13.39 8.61 8.19
C THR A 70 -12.45 7.56 8.79
N GLU A 71 -12.94 6.74 9.72
CA GLU A 71 -12.11 5.69 10.34
C GLU A 71 -11.54 4.72 9.31
N LYS A 72 -12.34 4.33 8.30
CA LYS A 72 -11.88 3.52 7.16
C LYS A 72 -10.79 4.23 6.32
N GLY A 73 -10.87 5.56 6.23
CA GLY A 73 -9.82 6.39 5.61
C GLY A 73 -8.53 6.34 6.42
N ARG A 74 -8.62 6.54 7.74
CA ARG A 74 -7.48 6.46 8.67
C ARG A 74 -6.82 5.08 8.63
N ASP A 75 -7.61 4.01 8.59
CA ASP A 75 -7.12 2.64 8.41
C ASP A 75 -6.30 2.48 7.14
N SER A 76 -6.75 3.07 6.04
CA SER A 76 -6.00 3.04 4.78
C SER A 76 -4.64 3.72 4.94
N TYR A 77 -4.58 4.86 5.63
CA TYR A 77 -3.32 5.56 5.92
C TYR A 77 -2.43 4.81 6.90
N ARG A 78 -2.98 4.15 7.92
CA ARG A 78 -2.20 3.27 8.83
C ARG A 78 -1.55 2.12 8.05
N LYS A 79 -2.28 1.48 7.13
CA LYS A 79 -1.73 0.42 6.25
C LYS A 79 -0.65 0.96 5.32
N MET A 80 -0.85 2.14 4.72
CA MET A 80 0.14 2.81 3.88
C MET A 80 1.42 3.15 4.66
N HIS A 81 1.25 3.71 5.86
CA HIS A 81 2.34 4.08 6.76
C HIS A 81 3.13 2.86 7.21
N ALA A 82 2.43 1.80 7.59
CA ALA A 82 3.01 0.50 7.92
C ALA A 82 3.85 -0.05 6.76
N TRP A 83 3.28 -0.04 5.55
CA TRP A 83 3.93 -0.58 4.36
C TRP A 83 5.20 0.18 4.01
N HIS A 84 5.19 1.53 4.01
CA HIS A 84 6.39 2.31 3.68
C HIS A 84 7.42 2.38 4.81
N THR A 85 6.99 2.32 6.08
CA THR A 85 7.91 2.34 7.24
C THR A 85 8.64 1.00 7.36
N THR A 86 7.95 -0.09 7.05
CA THR A 86 8.57 -1.42 6.93
C THR A 86 9.53 -1.49 5.73
N ASN A 87 9.47 -0.54 4.79
CA ASN A 87 10.37 -0.50 3.63
C ASN A 87 11.85 -0.25 3.99
N LYS A 88 12.17 0.18 5.23
CA LYS A 88 13.56 0.10 5.74
C LYS A 88 14.08 -1.34 5.90
N ARG A 89 13.22 -2.36 5.79
CA ARG A 89 13.53 -3.80 5.97
C ARG A 89 13.11 -4.67 4.77
N PHE A 90 12.88 -4.06 3.60
CA PHE A 90 12.15 -4.61 2.44
C PHE A 90 12.98 -5.34 1.38
N SER A 91 14.07 -6.04 1.73
CA SER A 91 14.65 -7.01 0.78
C SER A 91 13.64 -8.11 0.36
N TYR A 92 12.56 -8.29 1.14
CA TYR A 92 11.53 -9.30 0.93
C TYR A 92 10.39 -8.93 -0.05
N SER A 93 10.14 -7.66 -0.36
CA SER A 93 8.99 -7.28 -1.22
C SER A 93 9.24 -7.40 -2.71
N LYS A 94 10.51 -7.37 -3.14
CA LYS A 94 10.85 -7.55 -4.56
C LYS A 94 10.31 -8.89 -5.08
N HIS A 95 10.43 -9.96 -4.29
CA HIS A 95 9.88 -11.28 -4.60
C HIS A 95 8.35 -11.35 -4.54
N LEU A 96 7.70 -10.56 -3.68
CA LEU A 96 6.25 -10.57 -3.48
C LEU A 96 5.50 -10.01 -4.71
N PHE A 97 6.09 -9.03 -5.41
CA PHE A 97 5.51 -8.40 -6.59
C PHE A 97 6.13 -8.88 -7.92
N GLN A 98 7.43 -9.24 -7.98
CA GLN A 98 8.04 -9.76 -9.22
C GLN A 98 7.54 -11.16 -9.61
N GLY A 99 7.24 -12.03 -8.64
CA GLY A 99 6.70 -13.37 -8.94
C GLY A 99 5.32 -13.35 -9.62
N LYS A 100 4.51 -12.30 -9.40
CA LYS A 100 3.20 -12.14 -10.04
C LYS A 100 3.21 -11.21 -11.25
N ALA A 101 4.11 -10.23 -11.32
CA ALA A 101 4.29 -9.40 -12.52
C ALA A 101 4.76 -10.25 -13.71
N ASN A 102 5.75 -11.14 -13.50
CA ASN A 102 6.25 -12.03 -14.55
C ASN A 102 5.21 -13.07 -15.00
N SER A 103 4.32 -13.52 -14.11
CA SER A 103 3.24 -14.46 -14.44
C SER A 103 2.07 -13.79 -15.18
N PHE A 104 1.81 -12.51 -14.92
CA PHE A 104 0.75 -11.76 -15.58
C PHE A 104 1.14 -11.32 -16.99
N ASP A 105 2.39 -10.90 -17.18
CA ASP A 105 2.94 -10.54 -18.50
C ASP A 105 2.97 -11.74 -19.46
N HIS A 106 3.32 -12.93 -18.94
CA HIS A 106 3.35 -14.16 -19.75
C HIS A 106 1.95 -14.64 -20.19
N LYS A 107 0.89 -14.39 -19.40
CA LYS A 107 -0.49 -14.77 -19.77
C LYS A 107 -1.17 -13.82 -20.76
N GLN A 108 -0.66 -12.60 -20.93
CA GLN A 108 -1.16 -11.64 -21.93
C GLN A 108 -0.45 -11.77 -23.29
N ARG A 109 0.61 -12.60 -23.38
CA ARG A 109 1.37 -12.85 -24.62
C ARG A 109 0.95 -14.12 -25.36
N LEU A 110 -0.02 -14.87 -24.82
CA LEU A 110 -0.54 -16.13 -25.36
C LEU A 110 -2.06 -16.07 -25.69
N LEU A 111 -2.59 -14.85 -25.83
CA LEU A 111 -3.89 -14.54 -26.44
C LEU A 111 -3.65 -13.47 -27.51
#